data_AF-C3KGJ8-F1
#
_entry.id   AF-C3KGJ8-F1
#
_cell.length_a   1.000
_cell.length_b   1.000
_cell.length_c   1.000
_cell.angle_alpha   90.00
_cell.angle_beta   90.00
_cell.angle_gamma   90.00
#
_symmetry.space_group_name_H-M   'P 1'
#
loop_
_entity.id
_entity.type
_entity.pdbx_description
1 polymer ?
#
loop_
_entity_poly.entity_id
_entity_poly.type
_entity_poly.pdbx_seq_one_letter_code
_entity_poly.pdbx_strand_id
1 'polypeptide(L)'
;MEMIFPNCINLKRVKMTAKLEHEYLHNLRLFQEAFNRLKLDKTVPIDRLIKGRFQDNFEFLQWFKKFFDSQAPGLENIKSLANAPLAKPIKPRQFAKERSPVNANDDALKELIDEMKNLSLKREDIMEASNQIYNKLRLVEDLVNDMINNNQLVELCKRIQAVLYKTIDGEINEEPVEVNEDNGDEGAEHADPNDGLY
;
A
#
# COMPACT_ATOMS: atom_id res chain seq x y z
N MET A 1 -16.34 -0.94 0.23
CA MET A 1 -17.21 -2.09 -0.09
C MET A 1 -18.59 -1.92 0.52
N GLU A 2 -18.76 -1.90 1.85
CA GLU A 2 -20.09 -1.74 2.49
C GLU A 2 -20.88 -0.51 1.99
N MET A 3 -20.17 0.58 1.69
CA MET A 3 -20.75 1.82 1.18
C MET A 3 -21.28 1.72 -0.26
N ILE A 4 -20.74 0.83 -1.09
CA ILE A 4 -21.19 0.59 -2.47
C ILE A 4 -22.26 -0.52 -2.47
N PHE A 5 -22.02 -1.58 -1.70
CA PHE A 5 -22.87 -2.77 -1.61
C PHE A 5 -23.24 -3.02 -0.14
N PRO A 6 -24.43 -2.59 0.31
CA PRO A 6 -24.86 -2.79 1.69
C PRO A 6 -24.92 -4.27 2.06
N ASN A 7 -24.53 -4.61 3.29
CA ASN A 7 -24.45 -5.97 3.83
C ASN A 7 -23.50 -6.91 3.05
N CYS A 8 -22.58 -6.36 2.24
CA CYS A 8 -21.58 -7.16 1.55
C CYS A 8 -20.43 -7.57 2.47
N ILE A 9 -20.18 -6.87 3.57
CA ILE A 9 -19.17 -7.25 4.56
C ILE A 9 -19.82 -7.32 5.93
N ASN A 10 -19.55 -8.40 6.69
CA ASN A 10 -19.95 -8.45 8.08
C ASN A 10 -19.02 -7.54 8.91
N LEU A 11 -19.35 -6.25 9.00
CA LEU A 11 -18.55 -5.25 9.71
C LEU A 11 -18.31 -5.62 11.19
N LYS A 12 -19.21 -6.39 11.83
CA LYS A 12 -18.99 -6.85 13.22
C LYS A 12 -17.81 -7.80 13.35
N ARG A 13 -17.44 -8.51 12.28
CA ARG A 13 -16.28 -9.43 12.26
C ARG A 13 -14.98 -8.72 11.86
N VAL A 14 -15.06 -7.49 11.34
CA VAL A 14 -13.88 -6.73 10.91
C VAL A 14 -13.16 -6.18 12.13
N LYS A 15 -11.85 -6.44 12.20
CA LYS A 15 -10.97 -5.91 13.24
C LYS A 15 -10.53 -4.50 12.87
N MET A 16 -11.30 -3.49 13.29
CA MET A 16 -11.04 -2.07 12.96
C MET A 16 -9.73 -1.54 13.57
N THR A 17 -9.25 -2.16 14.64
CA THR A 17 -8.03 -1.79 15.38
C THR A 17 -6.89 -2.78 15.16
N ALA A 18 -6.88 -3.49 14.03
CA ALA A 18 -5.86 -4.48 13.68
C ALA A 18 -4.43 -3.90 13.71
N LYS A 19 -3.51 -4.59 14.39
CA LYS A 19 -2.09 -4.20 14.54
C LYS A 19 -1.11 -5.29 14.14
N LEU A 20 -1.58 -6.53 14.03
CA LEU A 20 -0.74 -7.69 13.74
C LEU A 20 -1.08 -8.29 12.37
N GLU A 21 -0.09 -8.92 11.73
CA GLU A 21 -0.21 -9.47 10.37
C GLU A 21 -1.42 -10.41 10.23
N HIS A 22 -1.60 -11.34 11.18
CA HIS A 22 -2.73 -12.28 11.16
C HIS A 22 -4.11 -11.60 11.28
N GLU A 23 -4.18 -10.38 11.84
CA GLU A 23 -5.41 -9.59 11.91
C GLU A 23 -5.71 -8.90 10.59
N TYR A 24 -4.66 -8.43 9.90
CA TYR A 24 -4.78 -7.94 8.52
C TYR A 24 -5.20 -9.07 7.58
N LEU A 25 -4.64 -10.27 7.73
CA LEU A 25 -5.05 -11.46 6.98
C LEU A 25 -6.54 -11.73 7.13
N HIS A 26 -7.02 -11.74 8.38
CA HIS A 26 -8.42 -11.97 8.70
C HIS A 26 -9.32 -10.93 8.01
N ASN A 27 -8.98 -9.65 8.09
CA ASN A 27 -9.74 -8.59 7.43
C ASN A 27 -9.71 -8.70 5.90
N LEU A 28 -8.55 -9.01 5.30
CA LEU A 28 -8.40 -9.19 3.85
C LEU A 28 -9.15 -10.42 3.34
N ARG A 29 -9.22 -11.50 4.12
CA ARG A 29 -10.06 -12.67 3.79
C ARG A 29 -11.54 -12.33 3.82
N LEU A 30 -12.02 -11.61 4.84
CA LEU A 30 -13.40 -11.11 4.87
C LEU A 30 -13.73 -10.22 3.66
N PHE A 31 -12.76 -9.41 3.23
CA PHE A 31 -12.89 -8.57 2.06
C PHE A 31 -12.96 -9.41 0.75
N GLN A 32 -12.12 -10.44 0.61
CA GLN A 32 -12.18 -11.38 -0.52
C GLN A 32 -13.49 -12.18 -0.54
N GLU A 33 -14.02 -12.61 0.63
CA GLU A 33 -15.33 -13.25 0.72
C GLU A 33 -16.45 -12.36 0.16
N ALA A 34 -16.37 -11.04 0.39
CA ALA A 34 -17.32 -10.09 -0.18
C ALA A 34 -17.20 -10.00 -1.72
N PHE A 35 -15.98 -10.01 -2.26
CA PHE A 35 -15.73 -10.06 -3.70
C PHE A 35 -16.32 -11.32 -4.34
N ASN A 36 -16.10 -12.47 -3.72
CA ASN A 36 -16.61 -13.76 -4.19
C ASN A 36 -18.15 -13.77 -4.20
N ARG A 37 -18.79 -13.24 -3.15
CA ARG A 37 -20.26 -13.12 -3.08
C ARG A 37 -20.84 -12.21 -4.17
N LEU A 38 -20.12 -11.14 -4.50
CA LEU A 38 -20.50 -10.20 -5.54
C LEU A 38 -20.08 -10.65 -6.94
N LYS A 39 -19.40 -11.81 -7.06
CA LYS A 39 -18.89 -12.39 -8.31
C LYS A 39 -18.03 -11.39 -9.10
N LEU A 40 -17.14 -10.68 -8.39
CA LEU A 40 -16.18 -9.77 -9.03
C LEU A 40 -15.00 -10.58 -9.58
N ASP A 41 -14.66 -10.38 -10.85
CA ASP A 41 -13.56 -11.11 -11.52
C ASP A 41 -12.16 -10.73 -11.01
N LYS A 42 -12.02 -9.58 -10.33
CA LYS A 42 -10.74 -9.15 -9.77
C LYS A 42 -10.35 -10.00 -8.56
N THR A 43 -9.20 -10.66 -8.66
CA THR A 43 -8.54 -11.31 -7.52
C THR A 43 -7.83 -10.28 -6.63
N VAL A 44 -8.01 -10.37 -5.31
CA VAL A 44 -7.30 -9.53 -4.33
C VAL A 44 -5.96 -10.19 -4.01
N PRO A 45 -4.81 -9.52 -4.22
CA PRO A 45 -3.49 -10.10 -3.97
C PRO A 45 -3.14 -10.06 -2.47
N ILE A 46 -3.85 -10.85 -1.66
CA ILE A 46 -3.78 -10.83 -0.19
C ILE A 46 -2.33 -10.98 0.32
N ASP A 47 -1.57 -11.94 -0.21
CA ASP A 47 -0.21 -12.24 0.24
C ASP A 47 0.77 -11.08 0.01
N ARG A 48 0.49 -10.22 -0.97
CA ARG A 48 1.29 -9.03 -1.25
C ARG A 48 0.85 -7.85 -0.39
N LEU A 49 -0.47 -7.66 -0.26
CA LEU A 49 -1.05 -6.56 0.51
C LEU A 49 -0.73 -6.67 2.00
N ILE A 50 -0.78 -7.89 2.55
CA ILE A 50 -0.58 -8.15 3.96
C ILE A 50 0.84 -7.78 4.45
N LYS A 51 1.84 -7.85 3.55
CA LYS A 51 3.22 -7.45 3.84
C LYS A 51 3.42 -5.94 3.93
N GLY A 52 2.38 -5.14 3.62
CA GLY A 52 2.42 -3.70 3.75
C GLY A 52 3.38 -3.00 2.78
N ARG A 53 3.84 -3.68 1.72
CA ARG A 53 4.69 -3.07 0.69
C ARG A 53 3.92 -1.98 -0.04
N PHE A 54 4.52 -0.79 -0.14
CA PHE A 54 3.87 0.39 -0.69
C PHE A 54 3.40 0.17 -2.14
N GLN A 55 4.25 -0.41 -2.99
CA GLN A 55 3.96 -0.62 -4.41
C GLN A 55 2.69 -1.48 -4.63
N ASP A 56 2.62 -2.65 -3.99
CA ASP A 56 1.46 -3.55 -4.13
C ASP A 56 0.17 -2.92 -3.58
N ASN A 57 0.27 -2.24 -2.43
CA ASN A 57 -0.88 -1.59 -1.80
C ASN A 57 -1.38 -0.40 -2.63
N PHE A 58 -0.46 0.38 -3.22
CA PHE A 58 -0.81 1.51 -4.06
C PHE A 58 -1.43 1.08 -5.39
N GLU A 59 -0.87 0.06 -6.05
CA GLU A 59 -1.45 -0.51 -7.29
C GLU A 59 -2.88 -1.01 -7.05
N PHE A 60 -3.10 -1.76 -5.96
CA PHE A 60 -4.43 -2.23 -5.60
C PHE A 60 -5.39 -1.08 -5.29
N LEU A 61 -4.93 -0.04 -4.58
CA LEU A 61 -5.74 1.13 -4.25
C LEU A 61 -6.13 1.92 -5.51
N GLN A 62 -5.22 2.09 -6.46
CA GLN A 62 -5.51 2.74 -7.75
C GLN A 62 -6.61 2.00 -8.51
N TRP A 63 -6.49 0.68 -8.61
CA TRP A 63 -7.55 -0.15 -9.20
C TRP A 63 -8.86 -0.02 -8.40
N PHE A 64 -8.80 -0.08 -7.07
CA PHE A 64 -9.97 -0.03 -6.21
C PHE A 64 -10.71 1.31 -6.30
N LYS A 65 -10.00 2.44 -6.47
CA LYS A 65 -10.65 3.75 -6.73
C LYS A 65 -11.41 3.73 -8.05
N LYS A 66 -10.80 3.26 -9.14
CA LYS A 66 -11.50 3.15 -10.45
C LYS A 66 -12.74 2.26 -10.34
N PHE A 67 -12.62 1.13 -9.63
CA PHE A 67 -13.74 0.26 -9.33
C PHE A 67 -14.82 0.96 -8.51
N PHE A 68 -14.44 1.67 -7.44
CA PHE A 68 -15.37 2.41 -6.58
C PHE A 68 -16.20 3.42 -7.39
N ASP A 69 -15.54 4.20 -8.24
CA ASP A 69 -16.16 5.29 -9.01
C ASP A 69 -17.14 4.75 -10.04
N SER A 70 -16.78 3.63 -10.68
CA SER A 70 -17.65 2.92 -11.62
C SER A 70 -18.92 2.38 -10.96
N GLN A 71 -18.84 1.93 -9.71
CA GLN A 71 -19.96 1.30 -9.01
C GLN A 71 -20.79 2.28 -8.17
N ALA A 72 -20.26 3.48 -7.89
CA ALA A 72 -20.93 4.48 -7.06
C ALA A 72 -20.91 5.90 -7.69
N PRO A 73 -21.48 6.09 -8.89
CA PRO A 73 -21.41 7.36 -9.64
C PRO A 73 -22.06 8.56 -8.91
N GLY A 74 -22.88 8.32 -7.88
CA GLY A 74 -23.54 9.36 -7.07
C GLY A 74 -22.89 9.66 -5.71
N LEU A 75 -21.88 8.89 -5.28
CA LEU A 75 -21.24 9.06 -3.96
C LEU A 75 -20.02 9.98 -3.96
N GLU A 76 -19.51 10.37 -5.13
CA GLU A 76 -18.43 11.36 -5.28
C GLU A 76 -18.75 12.67 -4.52
N ASN A 77 -20.04 13.03 -4.45
CA ASN A 77 -20.53 14.25 -3.80
C ASN A 77 -20.59 14.18 -2.27
N ILE A 78 -20.47 13.01 -1.64
CA ILE A 78 -20.55 12.88 -0.17
C ILE A 78 -19.21 13.26 0.49
N LYS A 79 -18.09 13.25 -0.25
CA LYS A 79 -16.82 13.80 0.25
C LYS A 79 -16.84 15.32 0.43
N SER A 80 -17.76 16.02 -0.23
CA SER A 80 -18.00 17.46 -0.03
C SER A 80 -18.93 17.78 1.14
N LEU A 81 -19.50 16.76 1.81
CA LEU A 81 -20.45 16.94 2.91
C LEU A 81 -19.77 17.25 4.26
N ALA A 82 -18.43 17.29 4.33
CA ALA A 82 -17.72 17.82 5.50
C ALA A 82 -17.97 19.34 5.70
N ASN A 83 -18.50 20.05 4.68
CA ASN A 83 -18.78 21.49 4.72
C ASN A 83 -20.25 21.87 4.38
N ALA A 84 -21.20 20.93 4.35
CA ALA A 84 -22.60 21.25 4.07
C ALA A 84 -23.35 21.68 5.36
N PRO A 85 -24.25 22.69 5.30
CA PRO A 85 -24.92 23.21 6.49
C PRO A 85 -25.82 22.13 7.13
N LEU A 86 -25.67 21.97 8.45
CA LEU A 86 -26.40 21.00 9.27
C LEU A 86 -27.91 21.07 9.04
N ALA A 87 -28.50 19.98 8.53
CA ALA A 87 -29.93 19.75 8.62
C ALA A 87 -30.31 19.50 10.10
N LYS A 88 -31.38 20.16 10.55
CA LYS A 88 -31.85 20.16 11.95
C LYS A 88 -32.11 18.73 12.46
N PRO A 89 -31.86 18.46 13.76
CA PRO A 89 -31.95 17.12 14.32
C PRO A 89 -33.39 16.59 14.31
N ILE A 90 -33.58 15.39 13.76
CA ILE A 90 -34.79 14.59 13.90
C ILE A 90 -34.84 14.12 15.36
N LYS A 91 -35.93 14.40 16.07
CA LYS A 91 -36.10 14.01 17.48
C LYS A 91 -36.12 12.48 17.60
N PRO A 92 -35.33 11.87 18.50
CA PRO A 92 -35.32 10.43 18.67
C PRO A 92 -36.62 9.92 19.30
N ARG A 93 -37.19 8.87 18.70
CA ARG A 93 -38.30 8.09 19.25
C ARG A 93 -37.83 7.40 20.53
N GLN A 94 -38.54 7.64 21.63
CA GLN A 94 -38.22 7.06 22.94
C GLN A 94 -38.50 5.54 22.91
N PHE A 95 -37.44 4.74 23.02
CA PHE A 95 -37.56 3.32 23.36
C PHE A 95 -37.36 3.13 24.85
N ALA A 96 -38.16 2.24 25.41
CA ALA A 96 -38.34 2.01 26.84
C ALA A 96 -37.03 1.63 27.56
N LYS A 97 -36.97 2.07 28.81
CA LYS A 97 -35.87 1.92 29.75
C LYS A 97 -35.66 0.45 30.13
N GLU A 98 -34.57 -0.16 29.67
CA GLU A 98 -34.01 -1.37 30.28
C GLU A 98 -32.84 -1.01 31.20
N ARG A 99 -32.88 -1.50 32.43
CA ARG A 99 -31.80 -1.40 33.41
C ARG A 99 -30.76 -2.50 33.14
N SER A 100 -29.46 -2.22 33.34
CA SER A 100 -28.53 -2.87 34.31
C SER A 100 -27.05 -2.54 33.95
N PRO A 101 -25.99 -2.99 34.68
CA PRO A 101 -25.12 -2.15 35.52
C PRO A 101 -23.61 -2.25 35.14
N VAL A 102 -22.73 -1.76 36.03
CA VAL A 102 -21.28 -2.08 36.24
C VAL A 102 -20.34 -0.89 36.04
N ASN A 103 -19.85 -0.36 37.17
CA ASN A 103 -18.65 0.48 37.25
C ASN A 103 -17.43 -0.37 36.83
N ALA A 104 -16.90 -0.14 35.63
CA ALA A 104 -15.50 -0.45 35.34
C ALA A 104 -14.66 0.69 35.94
N ASN A 105 -13.64 0.36 36.74
CA ASN A 105 -12.78 1.36 37.39
C ASN A 105 -12.12 2.25 36.32
N ASP A 106 -12.47 3.54 36.30
CA ASP A 106 -11.96 4.55 35.35
C ASP A 106 -10.42 4.61 35.30
N ASP A 107 -9.75 4.19 36.38
CA ASP A 107 -8.28 4.18 36.48
C ASP A 107 -7.64 3.11 35.58
N ALA A 108 -8.26 1.92 35.44
CA ALA A 108 -7.76 0.88 34.54
C ALA A 108 -7.90 1.27 33.06
N LEU A 109 -8.96 2.03 32.75
CA LEU A 109 -9.17 2.57 31.40
C LEU A 109 -8.15 3.67 31.07
N LYS A 110 -7.80 4.52 32.05
CA LYS A 110 -6.75 5.54 31.88
C LYS A 110 -5.36 4.92 31.69
N GLU A 111 -5.02 3.90 32.47
CA GLU A 111 -3.74 3.20 32.37
C GLU A 111 -3.56 2.55 31.00
N LEU A 112 -4.62 1.91 30.47
CA LEU A 112 -4.61 1.33 29.13
C LEU A 112 -4.46 2.40 28.03
N ILE A 113 -5.06 3.57 28.19
CA ILE A 113 -4.93 4.69 27.24
C ILE A 113 -3.50 5.21 27.21
N ASP A 114 -2.86 5.36 28.37
CA ASP A 114 -1.48 5.85 28.44
C ASP A 114 -0.47 4.81 27.94
N GLU A 115 -0.71 3.52 28.19
CA GLU A 115 0.08 2.44 27.57
C GLU A 115 -0.07 2.44 26.04
N MET A 116 -1.28 2.64 25.51
CA MET A 116 -1.50 2.77 24.07
C MET A 116 -0.77 3.97 23.46
N LYS A 117 -0.71 5.11 24.15
CA LYS A 117 0.06 6.28 23.69
C LYS A 117 1.56 6.00 23.68
N ASN A 118 2.08 5.40 24.75
CA ASN A 118 3.50 5.05 24.85
C ASN A 118 3.92 4.05 23.76
N LEU A 119 3.09 3.04 23.49
CA LEU A 119 3.33 2.08 22.41
C LEU A 119 3.23 2.73 21.01
N SER A 120 2.35 3.72 20.84
CA SER A 120 2.25 4.48 19.58
C SER A 120 3.51 5.32 19.35
N LEU A 121 3.99 6.00 20.38
CA LEU A 121 5.21 6.81 20.32
C LEU A 121 6.43 5.92 19.99
N LYS A 122 6.58 4.80 20.70
CA LYS A 122 7.68 3.86 20.46
C LYS A 122 7.65 3.25 19.06
N ARG A 123 6.46 3.06 18.48
CA ARG A 123 6.32 2.61 17.09
C ARG A 123 6.79 3.67 16.10
N GLU A 124 6.43 4.93 16.33
CA GLU A 124 6.86 6.05 15.50
C GLU A 124 8.40 6.16 15.52
N ASP A 125 9.01 6.08 16.70
CA ASP A 125 10.48 6.11 16.85
C ASP A 125 11.16 4.97 16.08
N ILE A 126 10.59 3.75 16.13
CA ILE A 126 11.10 2.60 15.38
C ILE A 126 10.94 2.81 13.87
N MET A 127 9.82 3.39 13.44
CA MET A 127 9.55 3.68 12.03
C MET A 127 10.50 4.74 11.48
N GLU A 128 10.77 5.78 12.27
CA GLU A 128 11.74 6.83 11.94
C GLU A 128 13.17 6.27 11.87
N ALA A 129 13.59 5.45 12.84
CA ALA A 129 14.88 4.78 12.81
C ALA A 129 15.05 3.84 11.61
N SER A 130 13.99 3.10 11.26
CA SER A 130 13.97 2.24 10.07
C SER A 130 14.13 3.06 8.79
N ASN A 131 13.38 4.16 8.65
CA ASN A 131 13.49 5.09 7.52
C ASN A 131 14.92 5.67 7.38
N GLN A 132 15.58 5.98 8.51
CA GLN A 132 16.98 6.43 8.48
C GLN A 132 17.93 5.36 7.93
N ILE A 133 17.73 4.08 8.26
CA ILE A 133 18.54 2.97 7.74
C ILE A 133 18.30 2.79 6.24
N TYR A 134 17.04 2.82 5.79
CA TYR A 134 16.70 2.73 4.37
C TYR A 134 17.32 3.88 3.56
N ASN A 135 17.23 5.12 4.07
CA ASN A 135 17.85 6.26 3.41
C ASN A 135 19.37 6.11 3.28
N LYS A 136 20.05 5.60 4.33
CA LYS A 136 21.48 5.32 4.26
C LYS A 136 21.83 4.21 3.27
N LEU A 137 21.06 3.13 3.22
CA LEU A 137 21.25 2.05 2.24
C LEU A 137 21.08 2.56 0.81
N ARG A 138 20.07 3.39 0.56
CA ARG A 138 19.86 4.04 -0.73
C ARG A 138 21.03 4.92 -1.15
N LEU A 139 21.56 5.74 -0.24
CA LEU A 139 22.74 6.56 -0.53
C LEU A 139 23.97 5.71 -0.88
N VAL A 140 24.12 4.54 -0.22
CA VAL A 140 25.19 3.60 -0.55
C VAL A 140 24.97 2.99 -1.93
N GLU A 141 23.74 2.62 -2.28
CA GLU A 141 23.37 2.11 -3.60
C GLU A 141 23.67 3.15 -4.71
N ASP A 142 23.25 4.40 -4.51
CA ASP A 142 23.52 5.52 -5.43
C ASP A 142 25.04 5.71 -5.63
N LEU A 143 25.82 5.74 -4.54
CA LEU A 143 27.28 5.85 -4.60
C LEU A 143 27.94 4.69 -5.35
N VAL A 144 27.49 3.46 -5.11
CA VAL A 144 28.02 2.26 -5.74
C VAL A 144 27.69 2.27 -7.24
N ASN A 145 26.49 2.67 -7.62
CA ASN A 145 26.08 2.83 -9.01
C ASN A 145 26.91 3.92 -9.72
N ASP A 146 27.10 5.08 -9.08
CA ASP A 146 27.94 6.16 -9.60
C ASP A 146 29.38 5.71 -9.81
N MET A 147 29.95 4.96 -8.87
CA MET A 147 31.32 4.42 -9.01
C MET A 147 31.43 3.42 -10.17
N ILE A 148 30.41 2.57 -10.36
CA ILE A 148 30.36 1.64 -11.50
C ILE A 148 30.28 2.40 -12.82
N ASN A 149 29.39 3.39 -12.92
CA ASN A 149 29.23 4.23 -14.11
C ASN A 149 30.50 5.01 -14.46
N ASN A 150 31.29 5.38 -13.45
CA ASN A 150 32.60 6.03 -13.62
C ASN A 150 33.76 5.03 -13.80
N ASN A 151 33.49 3.74 -13.98
CA ASN A 151 34.49 2.66 -14.12
C ASN A 151 35.47 2.53 -12.92
N GLN A 152 35.07 2.94 -11.72
CA GLN A 152 35.88 2.89 -10.51
C GLN A 152 35.54 1.67 -9.65
N LEU A 153 36.56 0.89 -9.25
CA LEU A 153 36.43 -0.25 -8.31
C LEU A 153 35.24 -1.17 -8.63
N VAL A 154 34.98 -1.40 -9.92
CA VAL A 154 33.75 -2.05 -10.44
C VAL A 154 33.51 -3.42 -9.80
N GLU A 155 34.55 -4.23 -9.62
CA GLU A 155 34.39 -5.57 -9.05
C GLU A 155 33.98 -5.53 -7.56
N LEU A 156 34.50 -4.57 -6.79
CA LEU A 156 34.09 -4.34 -5.40
C LEU A 156 32.63 -3.86 -5.36
N CYS A 157 32.28 -2.92 -6.23
CA CYS A 157 30.94 -2.36 -6.33
C CYS A 157 29.89 -3.43 -6.67
N LYS A 158 30.18 -4.34 -7.61
CA LYS A 158 29.32 -5.48 -7.95
C LYS A 158 29.12 -6.44 -6.77
N ARG A 159 30.15 -6.68 -5.96
CA ARG A 159 30.01 -7.50 -4.73
C ARG A 159 29.14 -6.81 -3.68
N ILE A 160 29.23 -5.49 -3.56
CA ILE A 160 28.38 -4.71 -2.65
C ILE A 160 26.93 -4.74 -3.13
N GLN A 161 26.66 -4.53 -4.43
CA GLN A 161 25.32 -4.68 -5.01
C GLN A 161 24.72 -6.05 -4.74
N ALA A 162 25.50 -7.13 -4.91
CA ALA A 162 25.04 -8.48 -4.63
C ALA A 162 24.59 -8.67 -3.17
N VAL A 163 25.17 -7.94 -2.21
CA VAL A 163 24.73 -7.93 -0.81
C VAL A 163 23.50 -7.05 -0.61
N LEU A 164 23.46 -5.88 -1.24
CA LEU A 164 22.33 -4.93 -1.13
C LEU A 164 21.03 -5.49 -1.70
N TYR A 165 21.10 -6.24 -2.82
CA TYR A 165 19.94 -6.80 -3.50
C TYR A 165 19.59 -8.23 -3.07
N LYS A 166 20.37 -8.85 -2.18
CA LYS A 166 20.04 -10.16 -1.65
C LYS A 166 18.83 -10.02 -0.73
N THR A 167 17.75 -10.72 -1.05
CA THR A 167 16.58 -10.78 -0.16
C THR A 167 16.93 -11.52 1.13
N ILE A 168 16.16 -11.27 2.21
CA ILE A 168 16.37 -11.87 3.54
C ILE A 168 16.35 -13.41 3.50
N ASP A 169 15.69 -14.01 2.50
CA ASP A 169 15.60 -15.46 2.30
C ASP A 169 16.72 -16.03 1.39
N GLY A 170 17.64 -15.19 0.91
CA GLY A 170 18.80 -15.61 0.14
C GLY A 170 18.58 -15.79 -1.36
N GLU A 171 17.38 -15.49 -1.87
CA GLU A 171 17.10 -15.46 -3.30
C GLU A 171 17.56 -14.11 -3.88
N ILE A 172 18.43 -14.18 -4.88
CA ILE A 172 18.89 -13.03 -5.66
C ILE A 172 17.75 -12.69 -6.62
N ASN A 173 17.23 -11.46 -6.58
CA ASN A 173 16.38 -10.96 -7.67
C ASN A 173 17.29 -10.80 -8.91
N GLU A 174 17.49 -11.88 -9.66
CA GLU A 174 18.03 -11.82 -11.01
C GLU A 174 16.94 -11.28 -11.94
N GLU A 175 16.67 -9.98 -11.88
CA GLU A 175 16.24 -9.27 -13.08
C GLU A 175 17.45 -8.49 -13.59
N PRO A 176 18.09 -8.94 -14.69
CA PRO A 176 19.06 -8.11 -15.36
C PRO A 176 18.31 -6.90 -15.90
N VAL A 177 18.63 -5.72 -15.39
CA VAL A 177 18.36 -4.49 -16.11
C VAL A 177 19.16 -4.58 -17.39
N GLU A 178 18.51 -4.96 -18.50
CA GLU A 178 19.06 -4.82 -19.84
C GLU A 178 19.37 -3.34 -20.04
N VAL A 179 20.66 -3.02 -19.94
CA VAL A 179 21.21 -1.76 -20.41
C VAL A 179 21.08 -1.82 -21.92
N ASN A 180 20.03 -1.23 -22.47
CA ASN A 180 19.96 -0.94 -23.90
C ASN A 180 21.06 0.09 -24.21
N GLU A 181 22.21 -0.39 -24.62
CA GLU A 181 23.20 0.39 -25.37
C GLU A 181 22.60 0.67 -26.75
N ASP A 182 21.87 1.77 -26.87
CA ASP A 182 21.60 2.41 -28.16
C ASP A 182 22.29 3.78 -28.17
N ASN A 183 23.58 3.74 -28.52
CA ASN A 183 24.34 4.92 -28.93
C ASN A 183 24.53 4.82 -30.45
N GLY A 184 23.98 5.75 -31.21
CA GLY A 184 24.26 5.77 -32.66
C GLY A 184 23.51 6.76 -33.54
N ASP A 185 23.52 8.04 -33.16
CA ASP A 185 23.74 9.20 -34.06
C ASP A 185 22.75 9.52 -35.21
N GLU A 186 22.31 10.77 -35.24
CA GLU A 186 21.47 11.39 -36.27
C GLU A 186 22.31 11.79 -37.51
N GLY A 187 21.74 11.64 -38.70
CA GLY A 187 21.82 12.70 -39.71
C GLY A 187 22.67 12.49 -40.98
N ALA A 188 21.92 12.43 -42.09
CA ALA A 188 22.16 13.10 -43.38
C ALA A 188 23.04 12.47 -44.48
N GLU A 189 22.32 12.15 -45.57
CA GLU A 189 22.55 12.56 -46.97
C GLU A 189 23.31 11.68 -47.99
N HIS A 190 22.53 11.37 -49.04
CA HIS A 190 22.83 11.42 -50.48
C HIS A 190 23.11 10.15 -51.31
N ALA A 191 22.08 9.81 -52.11
CA ALA A 191 22.05 9.51 -53.56
C ALA A 191 22.46 8.12 -54.12
N ASP A 192 21.43 7.34 -54.53
CA ASP A 192 21.09 6.80 -55.89
C ASP A 192 22.24 6.54 -56.91
N PRO A 193 22.17 5.58 -57.88
CA PRO A 193 21.00 4.85 -58.36
C PRO A 193 21.19 3.36 -58.79
N ASN A 194 20.03 2.71 -59.01
CA ASN A 194 19.82 1.62 -59.99
C ASN A 194 20.20 0.18 -59.60
N ASP A 195 19.22 -0.57 -59.11
CA ASP A 195 19.01 -2.00 -59.44
C ASP A 195 17.51 -2.28 -59.20
N GLY A 196 16.64 -2.54 -60.16
CA GLY A 196 16.85 -3.26 -61.41
C GLY A 196 16.05 -4.56 -61.36
N LEU A 197 14.80 -4.53 -61.83
CA LEU A 197 14.06 -5.66 -62.43
C LEU A 197 13.68 -6.87 -61.54
N TYR A 198 12.43 -6.93 -61.09
CA TYR A 198 11.33 -7.79 -61.60
C TYR A 198 10.13 -7.78 -60.66
#